data_AF-A0A392PYC4-F1
#
_entry.id   AF-A0A392PYC4-F1
#
_cell.length_a   1.000
_cell.length_b   1.000
_cell.length_c   1.000
_cell.angle_alpha   90.00
_cell.angle_beta   90.00
_cell.angle_gamma   90.00
#
_symmetry.space_group_name_H-M   'P 1'
#
loop_
_entity.id
_entity.type
_entity.pdbx_description
1 polymer ?
#
loop_
_entity_poly.entity_id
_entity_poly.type
_entity_poly.pdbx_seq_one_letter_code
_entity_poly.pdbx_strand_id
1 'polypeptide(L)'
;MGYSTMTIRFVCLAIVCLVTFGPKAEAAVSCGQVVNNLTPCVSYIIYGGNAVPVQCCNGVRSLNNMAQTTPDRRAVCNCIKNAVTSSGFTYTRFNLDIVA
;
A
#
# COMPACT_ATOMS: atom_id res chain seq x y z
N MET A 1 40.43 30.63 -9.75
CA MET A 1 39.61 29.43 -10.04
C MET A 1 39.41 28.45 -8.88
N GLY A 2 40.09 28.57 -7.71
CA GLY A 2 40.02 27.54 -6.65
C GLY A 2 38.78 27.59 -5.74
N TYR A 3 38.17 28.76 -5.57
CA TYR A 3 37.01 28.95 -4.67
C TYR A 3 35.74 28.29 -5.21
N SER A 4 35.56 28.35 -6.55
CA SER A 4 34.37 27.85 -7.23
C SER A 4 34.29 26.31 -7.24
N THR A 5 35.40 25.62 -7.45
CA THR A 5 35.47 24.14 -7.36
C THR A 5 35.27 23.64 -5.94
N MET A 6 35.73 24.37 -4.92
CA MET A 6 35.52 24.02 -3.51
C MET A 6 34.05 24.18 -3.11
N THR A 7 33.38 25.26 -3.52
CA THR A 7 31.94 25.44 -3.27
C THR A 7 31.09 24.36 -3.95
N ILE A 8 31.43 23.95 -5.18
CA ILE A 8 30.69 22.91 -5.89
C ILE A 8 30.77 21.56 -5.15
N ARG A 9 31.95 21.19 -4.63
CA ARG A 9 32.14 19.94 -3.87
C ARG A 9 31.28 19.90 -2.60
N PHE A 10 31.26 20.99 -1.84
CA PHE A 10 30.46 21.10 -0.62
C PHE A 10 28.95 21.06 -0.92
N VAL A 11 28.51 21.73 -1.97
CA VAL A 11 27.10 21.70 -2.41
C VAL A 11 26.70 20.30 -2.85
N CYS A 12 27.53 19.59 -3.63
CA CYS A 12 27.25 18.22 -4.04
C CYS A 12 27.14 17.26 -2.83
N LEU A 13 28.05 17.37 -1.86
CA LEU A 13 28.01 16.57 -0.63
C LEU A 13 26.75 16.84 0.20
N ALA A 14 26.37 18.11 0.34
CA ALA A 14 25.15 18.49 1.05
C ALA A 14 23.88 17.91 0.38
N ILE A 15 23.81 17.95 -0.95
CA ILE A 15 22.70 17.38 -1.70
C ILE A 15 22.64 15.86 -1.49
N VAL A 16 23.76 15.14 -1.67
CA VAL A 16 23.81 13.68 -1.48
C VAL A 16 23.35 13.30 -0.06
N CYS A 17 23.82 14.00 0.97
CA CYS A 17 23.38 13.77 2.35
C CYS A 17 21.87 13.99 2.53
N LEU A 18 21.28 15.00 1.90
CA LEU A 18 19.84 15.23 1.95
C LEU A 18 19.05 14.13 1.22
N VAL A 19 19.58 13.54 0.15
CA VAL A 19 18.90 12.45 -0.56
C VAL A 19 19.00 11.12 0.20
N THR A 20 20.11 10.87 0.90
CA THR A 20 20.33 9.61 1.63
C THR A 20 19.77 9.61 3.05
N PHE A 21 19.77 10.76 3.72
CA PHE A 21 19.34 10.92 5.13
C PHE A 21 18.10 11.80 5.29
N GLY A 22 17.57 12.37 4.21
CA GLY A 22 16.32 13.11 4.27
C GLY A 22 15.18 12.21 4.75
N PRO A 23 14.16 12.80 5.42
CA PRO A 23 12.93 12.08 5.71
C PRO A 23 12.35 11.62 4.36
N LYS A 24 12.37 10.31 4.15
CA LYS A 24 11.58 9.66 3.10
C LYS A 24 10.16 10.19 3.28
N ALA A 25 9.65 10.90 2.27
CA ALA A 25 8.26 11.33 2.27
C ALA A 25 7.41 10.05 2.19
N GLU A 26 7.06 9.50 3.35
CA GLU A 26 6.18 8.35 3.47
C GLU A 26 4.80 8.82 3.00
N ALA A 27 4.46 8.53 1.74
CA ALA A 27 3.10 8.68 1.27
C ALA A 27 2.24 7.70 2.07
N ALA A 28 1.66 8.18 3.17
CA ALA A 28 0.88 7.36 4.09
C ALA A 28 -0.24 6.67 3.31
N VAL A 29 -0.30 5.34 3.40
CA VAL A 29 -1.38 4.54 2.83
C VAL A 29 -2.72 5.03 3.38
N SER A 30 -3.59 5.55 2.52
CA SER A 30 -4.94 5.97 2.91
C SER A 30 -5.93 4.80 2.84
N CYS A 31 -6.75 4.62 3.88
CA CYS A 31 -7.79 3.59 3.88
C CYS A 31 -8.83 3.79 2.76
N GLY A 32 -9.09 5.03 2.34
CA GLY A 32 -9.96 5.28 1.18
C GLY A 32 -9.38 4.68 -0.10
N GLN A 33 -8.06 4.77 -0.31
CA GLN A 33 -7.39 4.12 -1.42
C GLN A 33 -7.45 2.59 -1.30
N VAL A 34 -7.27 2.05 -0.10
CA VAL A 34 -7.38 0.59 0.13
C VAL A 34 -8.76 0.07 -0.25
N VAL A 35 -9.82 0.73 0.23
CA VAL A 35 -11.21 0.35 -0.06
C VAL A 35 -11.49 0.45 -1.56
N ASN A 36 -11.12 1.56 -2.20
CA ASN A 36 -11.38 1.76 -3.63
C ASN A 36 -10.70 0.72 -4.52
N ASN A 37 -9.48 0.28 -4.18
CA ASN A 37 -8.79 -0.79 -4.91
C ASN A 37 -9.48 -2.16 -4.73
N LEU A 38 -10.18 -2.39 -3.62
CA LEU A 38 -10.88 -3.66 -3.34
C LEU A 38 -12.36 -3.64 -3.75
N THR A 39 -12.97 -2.49 -3.99
CA THR A 39 -14.35 -2.37 -4.50
C THR A 39 -14.67 -3.30 -5.68
N PRO A 40 -13.83 -3.44 -6.73
CA PRO A 40 -14.12 -4.36 -7.84
C PRO A 40 -14.10 -5.86 -7.45
N CYS A 41 -13.62 -6.21 -6.25
CA CYS A 41 -13.62 -7.58 -5.75
C CYS A 41 -14.93 -7.99 -5.06
N VAL A 42 -15.75 -7.01 -4.63
CA VAL A 42 -16.90 -7.25 -3.73
C VAL A 42 -17.87 -8.29 -4.30
N SER A 43 -18.28 -8.15 -5.56
CA SER A 43 -19.24 -9.09 -6.17
C SER A 43 -18.68 -10.52 -6.24
N TYR A 44 -17.39 -10.67 -6.55
CA TYR A 44 -16.76 -11.99 -6.60
C TYR A 44 -16.63 -12.61 -5.20
N ILE A 45 -16.29 -11.82 -4.19
CA ILE A 45 -16.18 -12.28 -2.80
C ILE A 45 -17.54 -12.73 -2.26
N ILE A 46 -18.62 -12.01 -2.59
CA ILE A 46 -19.97 -12.31 -2.05
C ILE A 46 -20.65 -13.44 -2.82
N TYR A 47 -20.62 -13.39 -4.15
CA TYR A 47 -21.44 -14.27 -5.00
C TYR A 47 -20.63 -15.38 -5.69
N GLY A 48 -19.30 -15.36 -5.56
CA GLY A 48 -18.42 -16.25 -6.31
C GLY A 48 -18.43 -15.95 -7.82
N GLY A 49 -17.88 -16.90 -8.60
CA GLY A 49 -17.86 -16.84 -10.05
C GLY A 49 -16.80 -17.76 -10.65
N ASN A 50 -16.89 -18.02 -11.95
CA ASN A 50 -15.92 -18.87 -12.64
C ASN A 50 -14.55 -18.20 -12.83
N ALA A 51 -14.47 -16.87 -12.75
CA ALA A 51 -13.24 -16.12 -12.89
C ALA A 51 -13.27 -14.84 -12.05
N VAL A 52 -12.11 -14.47 -11.50
CA VAL A 52 -11.93 -13.21 -10.77
C VAL A 52 -11.98 -12.03 -11.76
N PRO A 53 -12.71 -10.93 -11.47
CA PRO A 53 -12.68 -9.75 -12.31
C PRO A 53 -11.26 -9.20 -12.46
N VAL A 54 -10.84 -8.91 -13.69
CA VAL A 54 -9.48 -8.36 -13.97
C VAL A 54 -9.19 -7.11 -13.12
N GLN A 55 -10.20 -6.26 -12.92
CA GLN A 55 -10.07 -5.06 -12.10
C GLN A 55 -9.84 -5.37 -10.61
N CYS A 56 -10.39 -6.47 -10.09
CA CYS A 56 -10.09 -6.92 -8.75
C CYS A 56 -8.60 -7.31 -8.63
N CYS A 57 -8.08 -8.09 -9.57
CA CYS A 57 -6.66 -8.46 -9.57
C CYS A 57 -5.74 -7.23 -9.71
N ASN A 58 -6.11 -6.27 -10.55
CA ASN A 58 -5.35 -5.02 -10.70
C ASN A 58 -5.32 -4.22 -9.39
N GLY A 59 -6.47 -4.11 -8.71
CA GLY A 59 -6.57 -3.45 -7.42
C GLY A 59 -5.72 -4.12 -6.34
N VAL A 60 -5.79 -5.46 -6.23
CA VAL A 60 -4.94 -6.23 -5.30
C VAL A 60 -3.45 -6.04 -5.62
N ARG A 61 -3.06 -6.03 -6.89
CA ARG A 61 -1.68 -5.78 -7.32
C ARG A 61 -1.22 -4.36 -6.94
N SER A 62 -2.09 -3.36 -7.10
CA SER A 62 -1.82 -1.99 -6.68
C SER A 62 -1.57 -1.92 -5.17
N LEU A 63 -2.41 -2.56 -4.36
CA LEU A 63 -2.21 -2.62 -2.91
C LEU A 63 -0.91 -3.33 -2.51
N ASN A 64 -0.55 -4.41 -3.21
CA ASN A 64 0.72 -5.08 -3.01
C ASN A 64 1.91 -4.13 -3.31
N ASN A 65 1.81 -3.34 -4.37
CA ASN A 65 2.82 -2.33 -4.72
C ASN A 65 2.88 -1.16 -3.72
N MET A 66 1.80 -0.88 -3.00
CA MET A 66 1.77 0.09 -1.90
C MET A 66 2.35 -0.49 -0.59
N ALA A 67 2.20 -1.80 -0.37
CA ALA A 67 2.56 -2.48 0.88
C ALA A 67 4.01 -3.02 0.90
N GLN A 68 4.98 -2.22 0.44
CA GLN A 68 6.37 -2.67 0.29
C GLN A 68 7.12 -2.76 1.61
N THR A 69 6.76 -1.93 2.59
CA THR A 69 7.37 -1.94 3.92
C THR A 69 6.45 -2.56 4.97
N THR A 70 7.02 -2.94 6.11
CA THR A 70 6.24 -3.47 7.24
C THR A 70 5.20 -2.45 7.78
N PRO A 71 5.51 -1.16 7.96
CA PRO A 71 4.49 -0.19 8.34
C PRO A 71 3.37 -0.07 7.31
N ASP A 72 3.67 -0.06 6.00
CA ASP A 72 2.64 -0.02 4.96
C ASP A 72 1.74 -1.26 4.97
N ARG A 73 2.33 -2.45 5.13
CA ARG A 73 1.57 -3.70 5.29
C ARG A 73 0.60 -3.65 6.47
N ARG A 74 1.07 -3.13 7.61
CA ARG A 74 0.22 -2.96 8.80
C ARG A 74 -0.89 -1.96 8.55
N ALA A 75 -0.61 -0.85 7.88
CA ALA A 75 -1.60 0.15 7.51
C ALA A 75 -2.68 -0.44 6.59
N VAL A 76 -2.29 -1.07 5.48
CA VAL A 76 -3.22 -1.76 4.55
C VAL A 76 -4.06 -2.80 5.29
N CYS A 77 -3.43 -3.66 6.10
CA CYS A 77 -4.11 -4.69 6.86
C CYS A 77 -5.20 -4.12 7.80
N ASN A 78 -4.85 -3.08 8.57
CA ASN A 78 -5.79 -2.43 9.47
C ASN A 78 -6.95 -1.76 8.73
N CYS A 79 -6.69 -1.15 7.56
CA CYS A 79 -7.76 -0.60 6.71
C CYS A 79 -8.73 -1.69 6.24
N ILE A 80 -8.21 -2.84 5.77
CA ILE A 80 -9.05 -3.98 5.34
C ILE A 80 -9.88 -4.50 6.52
N LYS A 81 -9.24 -4.72 7.68
CA LYS A 81 -9.93 -5.21 8.88
C LYS A 81 -11.09 -4.29 9.28
N ASN A 82 -10.85 -2.98 9.31
CA ASN A 82 -11.88 -2.00 9.65
C ASN A 82 -13.00 -1.99 8.62
N ALA A 83 -12.66 -1.95 7.32
CA ALA A 83 -13.64 -1.93 6.24
C ALA A 83 -14.60 -3.14 6.32
N VAL A 84 -14.07 -4.33 6.62
CA VAL A 84 -14.92 -5.51 6.73
C VAL A 84 -15.71 -5.55 8.04
N THR A 85 -15.10 -5.14 9.16
CA THR A 85 -15.84 -5.04 10.43
C THR A 85 -17.04 -4.09 10.29
N SER A 86 -16.87 -3.00 9.52
CA SER A 86 -17.93 -2.02 9.25
C SER A 86 -18.97 -2.47 8.22
N SER A 87 -18.68 -3.47 7.37
CA SER A 87 -19.62 -3.94 6.35
C SER A 87 -20.64 -4.95 6.87
N GLY A 88 -20.58 -5.31 8.16
CA GLY A 88 -21.46 -6.30 8.76
C GLY A 88 -21.14 -7.76 8.36
N PHE A 89 -20.00 -7.97 7.69
CA PHE A 89 -19.53 -9.32 7.34
C PHE A 89 -18.84 -9.96 8.55
N THR A 90 -19.42 -11.02 9.10
CA THR A 90 -18.81 -11.76 10.22
C THR A 90 -17.83 -12.81 9.70
N TYR A 91 -16.53 -12.53 9.76
CA TYR A 91 -15.51 -13.56 9.53
C TYR A 91 -15.41 -14.49 10.74
N THR A 92 -16.17 -15.58 10.73
CA THR A 92 -15.91 -16.72 11.62
C THR A 92 -14.67 -17.48 11.15
N ARG A 93 -14.01 -18.20 12.07
CA ARG A 93 -12.83 -19.03 11.78
C ARG A 93 -13.07 -20.04 10.64
N PHE A 94 -14.32 -20.45 10.43
CA PHE A 94 -14.75 -21.28 9.30
C PHE A 94 -14.51 -20.63 7.92
N ASN A 95 -14.61 -19.31 7.78
CA ASN A 95 -14.38 -18.62 6.49
C ASN A 95 -12.89 -18.43 6.17
N LEU A 96 -12.02 -18.42 7.19
CA LEU A 96 -10.56 -18.37 7.04
C LEU A 96 -9.98 -19.72 6.58
N ASP A 97 -10.68 -20.83 6.87
CA ASP A 97 -10.31 -22.19 6.44
C ASP A 97 -10.70 -22.50 4.98
N ILE A 98 -11.57 -21.69 4.36
CA ILE A 98 -12.00 -21.85 2.96
C ILE A 98 -10.93 -21.37 1.97
N VAL A 99 -9.97 -20.56 2.43
CA VAL A 99 -8.86 -20.00 1.63
C VAL A 99 -7.50 -20.65 1.93
N ALA A 100 -7.47 -21.70 2.75
CA ALA A 100 -6.28 -22.50 3.07
C ALA A 100 -6.14 -23.73 2.16
#